data_AF-A0A7T5JDT1-F1
#
_entry.id   AF-A0A7T5JDT1-F1
#
_cell.length_a   1.000
_cell.length_b   1.000
_cell.length_c   1.000
_cell.angle_alpha   90.00
_cell.angle_beta   90.00
_cell.angle_gamma   90.00
#
_symmetry.space_group_name_H-M   'P 1'
#
loop_
_entity.id
_entity.type
_entity.pdbx_description
1 polymer ?
#
loop_
_entity_poly.entity_id
_entity_poly.type
_entity_poly.pdbx_seq_one_letter_code
_entity_poly.pdbx_strand_id
1 'polypeptide(L)'
;MLGGLPLSLPRDGGRVLGPQAALAQSTLDEATTVRVYDRVSPAVVSIQTRTGGGSGSIVDADGLILTNAHVVGSERVVTVRLTDGRTFQGDVVGYGANRLDLAAVRLRGNPRNLPTVTIAPPNSVRVGQSALAIGSPFGLQGTLTVGIVSRIDTERNLIQTDAAINPGNSGGPLLNRDGQLIGVNTSIFTTGQSGGNVGIGFAIPTDAVQQFLASVRSGQASTTAQGGRTDREPVAIALNGSPVQGRLDSSSNILPDGSYYNPYSFQGQAGQRITIDMVSNEIDAYLILISADHDDFFVQDDDSGGNLNARLSVQLPHTGTYVILANAYAEGETGRYQLRLSSRDTGATPSVPQGSGAILRQQGTLAPGDATLSDGSLYQEYRFQGRAGQTVRIQLNSDVFDTYLILLDDQGNRLGENDDRAPGDTNAELVVTLPRNGSYRVIVNAFDRTGQGPFLLTVD
;
A
#
# COMPACT_ATOMS: atom_id res chain seq x y z
N MET A 1 -18.72 54.27 34.91
CA MET A 1 -17.42 53.87 34.33
C MET A 1 -16.82 52.83 35.30
N LEU A 2 -17.13 51.54 35.18
CA LEU A 2 -16.55 50.49 34.30
C LEU A 2 -15.02 50.33 34.42
N GLY A 3 -14.61 49.12 34.85
CA GLY A 3 -13.24 48.57 34.87
C GLY A 3 -12.70 48.41 36.30
N GLY A 4 -12.40 47.23 36.86
CA GLY A 4 -12.21 45.89 36.32
C GLY A 4 -11.11 45.23 37.18
N LEU A 5 -11.50 44.35 38.12
CA LEU A 5 -10.57 43.53 38.91
C LEU A 5 -9.94 42.47 37.99
N PRO A 6 -8.61 42.23 38.02
CA PRO A 6 -8.04 41.07 37.34
C PRO A 6 -8.26 39.81 38.18
N LEU A 7 -8.97 38.86 37.58
CA LEU A 7 -9.13 37.48 38.04
C LEU A 7 -7.80 36.73 37.78
N SER A 8 -7.04 36.41 38.82
CA SER A 8 -5.91 35.49 38.73
C SER A 8 -6.41 34.04 38.80
N LEU A 9 -6.41 33.34 37.66
CA LEU A 9 -6.62 31.89 37.59
C LEU A 9 -5.34 31.13 38.01
N PRO A 10 -5.46 29.98 38.70
CA PRO A 10 -4.31 29.15 39.04
C PRO A 10 -3.77 28.42 37.81
N ARG A 11 -2.43 28.35 37.72
CA ARG A 11 -1.71 27.54 36.72
C ARG A 11 -1.76 26.08 37.15
N ASP A 12 -2.52 25.27 36.42
CA ASP A 12 -2.41 23.81 36.49
C ASP A 12 -1.05 23.38 35.91
N GLY A 13 -0.26 22.73 36.75
CA GLY A 13 1.03 22.15 36.38
C GLY A 13 0.84 20.97 35.45
N GLY A 14 0.99 21.21 34.15
CA GLY A 14 1.16 20.17 33.14
C GLY A 14 2.37 19.31 33.48
N ARG A 15 2.11 18.08 33.92
CA ARG A 15 3.13 17.08 34.22
C ARG A 15 3.70 16.57 32.89
N VAL A 16 4.80 17.17 32.44
CA VAL A 16 5.58 16.66 31.30
C VAL A 16 6.15 15.30 31.72
N LEU A 17 5.76 14.23 31.04
CA LEU A 17 6.34 12.91 31.25
C LEU A 17 7.81 12.97 30.86
N GLY A 18 8.70 12.79 31.84
CA GLY A 18 10.15 12.85 31.61
C GLY A 18 10.68 11.67 30.79
N PRO A 19 11.93 11.74 30.28
CA PRO A 19 12.53 10.71 29.41
C PRO A 19 12.54 9.28 30.02
N GLN A 20 12.54 9.15 31.35
CA GLN A 20 12.42 7.84 32.01
C GLN A 20 11.05 7.19 31.83
N ALA A 21 9.97 7.96 31.74
CA ALA A 21 8.62 7.43 31.52
C ALA A 21 8.44 6.95 30.07
N ALA A 22 9.03 7.66 29.09
CA ALA A 22 9.05 7.24 27.69
C ALA A 22 9.86 5.95 27.50
N LEU A 23 11.03 5.83 28.14
CA LEU A 23 11.84 4.60 28.15
C LEU A 23 11.13 3.43 28.84
N ALA A 24 10.44 3.67 29.95
CA ALA A 24 9.65 2.62 30.61
C ALA A 24 8.49 2.14 29.72
N GLN A 25 7.83 3.06 29.00
CA GLN A 25 6.73 2.72 28.11
C GLN A 25 7.20 1.96 26.86
N SER A 26 8.35 2.31 26.27
CA SER A 26 8.93 1.55 25.15
C SER A 26 9.33 0.13 25.56
N THR A 27 9.87 -0.06 26.77
CA THR A 27 10.19 -1.41 27.27
C THR A 27 8.96 -2.28 27.53
N LEU A 28 7.83 -1.67 27.94
CA LEU A 28 6.55 -2.38 28.13
C LEU A 28 5.92 -2.81 26.80
N ASP A 29 6.08 -2.00 25.74
CA ASP A 29 5.61 -2.30 24.40
C ASP A 29 6.43 -3.42 23.75
N GLU A 30 7.75 -3.45 23.94
CA GLU A 30 8.62 -4.55 23.49
C GLU A 30 8.31 -5.86 24.21
N ALA A 31 8.22 -5.84 25.54
CA ALA A 31 7.88 -7.03 26.34
C ALA A 31 6.50 -7.61 25.97
N THR A 32 5.56 -6.74 25.60
CA THR A 32 4.25 -7.15 25.09
C THR A 32 4.35 -7.81 23.73
N THR A 33 5.15 -7.25 22.83
CA THR A 33 5.39 -7.80 21.49
C THR A 33 5.99 -9.20 21.57
N VAL A 34 7.06 -9.38 22.36
CA VAL A 34 7.71 -10.69 22.56
C VAL A 34 6.73 -11.71 23.14
N ARG A 35 5.98 -11.35 24.17
CA ARG A 35 4.97 -12.23 24.79
C ARG A 35 3.90 -12.68 23.81
N VAL A 36 3.41 -11.77 22.96
CA VAL A 36 2.40 -12.11 21.95
C VAL A 36 3.00 -13.07 20.92
N TYR A 37 4.21 -12.79 20.46
CA TYR A 37 4.91 -13.65 19.50
C TYR A 37 5.12 -15.07 20.03
N ASP A 38 5.70 -15.23 21.22
CA ASP A 38 5.97 -16.53 21.84
C ASP A 38 4.69 -17.36 22.04
N ARG A 39 3.59 -16.67 22.37
CA ARG A 39 2.29 -17.31 22.60
C ARG A 39 1.62 -17.75 21.29
N VAL A 40 1.68 -16.92 20.24
CA VAL A 40 0.83 -17.09 19.05
C VAL A 40 1.58 -17.74 17.89
N SER A 41 2.89 -17.51 17.73
CA SER A 41 3.67 -18.08 16.63
C SER A 41 3.56 -19.62 16.50
N PRO A 42 3.38 -20.42 17.58
CA PRO A 42 3.14 -21.85 17.43
C PRO A 42 1.87 -22.20 16.63
N ALA A 43 0.83 -21.37 16.71
CA ALA A 43 -0.44 -21.54 16.01
C ALA A 43 -0.42 -21.04 14.56
N VAL A 44 0.66 -20.39 14.12
CA VAL A 44 0.81 -19.90 12.75
C VAL A 44 1.53 -20.96 11.91
N VAL A 45 0.92 -21.31 10.78
CA VAL A 45 1.40 -22.37 9.89
C VAL A 45 1.83 -21.81 8.55
N SER A 46 2.76 -22.51 7.90
CA SER A 46 3.04 -22.32 6.47
C SER A 46 2.15 -23.24 5.65
N ILE A 47 1.56 -22.71 4.60
CA ILE A 47 0.73 -23.45 3.63
C ILE A 47 1.45 -23.43 2.29
N GLN A 48 1.62 -24.60 1.69
CA GLN A 48 2.25 -24.79 0.38
C GLN A 48 1.29 -25.49 -0.57
N THR A 49 1.15 -24.90 -1.76
CA THR A 49 0.42 -25.44 -2.91
C THR A 49 1.42 -25.89 -3.97
N ARG A 50 0.95 -26.40 -5.11
CA ARG A 50 1.85 -26.77 -6.23
C ARG A 50 2.52 -25.56 -6.88
N THR A 51 1.90 -24.40 -6.80
CA THR A 51 2.30 -23.19 -7.55
C THR A 51 2.72 -22.03 -6.65
N GLY A 52 2.62 -22.16 -5.33
CA GLY A 52 2.97 -21.10 -4.40
C GLY A 52 2.76 -21.47 -2.94
N GLY A 53 2.54 -20.47 -2.10
CA GLY A 53 2.28 -20.68 -0.70
C GLY A 53 1.99 -19.38 0.06
N GLY A 54 1.66 -19.54 1.33
CA GLY A 54 1.35 -18.46 2.24
C GLY A 54 1.35 -18.93 3.68
N SER A 55 0.60 -18.22 4.50
CA SER A 55 0.44 -18.52 5.92
C SER A 55 -1.00 -18.91 6.27
N GLY A 56 -1.18 -19.45 7.46
CA GLY A 56 -2.49 -19.72 8.03
C GLY A 56 -2.44 -19.67 9.55
N SER A 57 -3.61 -19.67 10.18
CA SER A 57 -3.76 -19.76 11.64
C SER A 57 -4.57 -20.98 12.02
N ILE A 58 -4.09 -21.80 12.95
CA ILE A 58 -4.88 -22.88 13.54
C ILE A 58 -5.92 -22.24 14.48
N VAL A 59 -7.20 -22.40 14.19
CA VAL A 59 -8.31 -21.74 14.91
C VAL A 59 -9.12 -22.68 15.80
N ASP A 60 -8.92 -24.00 15.69
CA ASP A 60 -9.50 -24.98 16.61
C ASP A 60 -8.58 -26.19 16.86
N ALA A 61 -8.84 -26.91 17.95
CA ALA A 61 -8.04 -28.06 18.38
C ALA A 61 -8.20 -29.29 17.46
N ASP A 62 -9.23 -29.31 16.62
CA ASP A 62 -9.49 -30.35 15.62
C ASP A 62 -8.71 -30.09 14.31
N GLY A 63 -7.83 -29.08 14.29
CA GLY A 63 -6.94 -28.78 13.18
C GLY A 63 -7.59 -28.02 12.04
N LEU A 64 -8.58 -27.17 12.31
CA LEU A 64 -9.05 -26.18 11.34
C LEU A 64 -8.05 -25.03 11.25
N ILE A 65 -7.70 -24.69 10.03
CA ILE A 65 -6.81 -23.59 9.68
C ILE A 65 -7.59 -22.57 8.88
N LEU A 66 -7.46 -21.31 9.28
CA LEU A 66 -7.93 -20.15 8.55
C LEU A 66 -6.78 -19.58 7.70
N THR A 67 -7.06 -19.28 6.43
CA THR A 67 -6.10 -18.66 5.49
C THR A 67 -6.87 -17.87 4.43
N ASN A 68 -6.19 -17.33 3.43
CA ASN A 68 -6.83 -16.69 2.28
C ASN A 68 -7.22 -17.70 1.18
N ALA A 69 -8.24 -17.35 0.40
CA ALA A 69 -8.65 -18.15 -0.75
C ALA A 69 -7.56 -18.16 -1.84
N HIS A 70 -6.90 -17.02 -2.07
CA HIS A 70 -5.82 -16.95 -3.07
C HIS A 70 -4.58 -17.78 -2.69
N VAL A 71 -4.35 -18.04 -1.39
CA VAL A 71 -3.23 -18.87 -0.93
C VAL A 71 -3.42 -20.33 -1.34
N VAL A 72 -4.65 -20.84 -1.23
CA VAL A 72 -4.98 -22.24 -1.57
C VAL A 72 -5.43 -22.41 -3.02
N GLY A 73 -5.83 -21.32 -3.69
CA GLY A 73 -6.26 -21.30 -5.08
C GLY A 73 -7.45 -22.21 -5.33
N SER A 74 -7.36 -23.06 -6.35
CA SER A 74 -8.36 -24.10 -6.66
C SER A 74 -7.98 -25.49 -6.14
N GLU A 75 -6.93 -25.59 -5.32
CA GLU A 75 -6.48 -26.88 -4.81
C GLU A 75 -7.47 -27.46 -3.80
N ARG A 76 -7.62 -28.79 -3.84
CA ARG A 76 -8.42 -29.53 -2.84
C ARG A 76 -7.61 -29.93 -1.63
N VAL A 77 -6.29 -30.06 -1.81
CA VAL A 77 -5.37 -30.56 -0.79
C VAL A 77 -4.11 -29.73 -0.87
N VAL A 78 -3.66 -29.24 0.29
CA VAL A 78 -2.44 -28.43 0.45
C VAL A 78 -1.51 -29.07 1.47
N THR A 79 -0.22 -28.71 1.43
CA THR A 79 0.74 -29.13 2.45
C THR A 79 0.81 -28.05 3.54
N VAL A 80 0.69 -28.45 4.80
CA VAL A 80 0.75 -27.55 5.96
C VAL A 80 1.94 -27.92 6.84
N ARG A 81 2.75 -26.93 7.20
CA ARG A 81 3.89 -27.10 8.10
C ARG A 81 3.75 -26.23 9.36
N LEU A 82 3.84 -26.86 10.53
CA LEU A 82 3.85 -26.20 11.83
C LEU A 82 5.28 -25.73 12.18
N THR A 83 5.38 -24.78 13.10
CA THR A 83 6.67 -24.23 13.57
C THR A 83 7.51 -25.24 14.33
N ASP A 84 6.89 -26.27 14.93
CA ASP A 84 7.58 -27.40 15.57
C ASP A 84 8.14 -28.43 14.57
N GLY A 85 8.01 -28.17 13.27
CA GLY A 85 8.52 -29.02 12.19
C GLY A 85 7.58 -30.13 11.74
N ARG A 86 6.43 -30.33 12.39
CA ARG A 86 5.43 -31.29 11.91
C ARG A 86 4.82 -30.84 10.58
N THR A 87 4.62 -31.78 9.67
CA THR A 87 4.01 -31.55 8.35
C THR A 87 2.78 -32.43 8.16
N PHE A 88 1.72 -31.86 7.60
CA PHE A 88 0.44 -32.51 7.37
C PHE A 88 -0.06 -32.22 5.96
N GLN A 89 -0.89 -33.12 5.43
CA GLN A 89 -1.79 -32.80 4.33
C GLN A 89 -3.05 -32.15 4.92
N GLY A 90 -3.59 -31.12 4.25
CA GLY A 90 -4.80 -30.43 4.66
C GLY A 90 -5.83 -30.39 3.54
N ASP A 91 -7.08 -30.76 3.83
CA ASP A 91 -8.20 -30.65 2.90
C ASP A 91 -8.77 -29.22 2.91
N VAL A 92 -8.96 -28.62 1.74
CA VAL A 92 -9.68 -27.34 1.65
C VAL A 92 -11.17 -27.61 1.81
N VAL A 93 -11.74 -27.21 2.95
CA VAL A 93 -13.10 -27.56 3.39
C VAL A 93 -14.11 -26.42 3.24
N GLY A 94 -13.67 -25.23 2.86
CA GLY A 94 -14.58 -24.11 2.64
C GLY A 94 -13.88 -22.89 2.05
N TYR A 95 -14.62 -22.16 1.23
CA TYR A 95 -14.28 -20.86 0.67
C TYR A 95 -15.31 -19.82 1.11
N GLY A 96 -14.85 -18.59 1.32
CA GLY A 96 -15.70 -17.45 1.63
C GLY A 96 -16.78 -17.22 0.56
N ALA A 97 -17.97 -16.82 0.99
CA ALA A 97 -19.05 -16.42 0.07
C ALA A 97 -18.77 -15.03 -0.51
N ASN A 98 -19.42 -14.70 -1.64
CA ASN A 98 -19.35 -13.37 -2.27
C ASN A 98 -17.91 -12.91 -2.54
N ARG A 99 -17.06 -13.83 -3.01
CA ARG A 99 -15.63 -13.58 -3.31
C ARG A 99 -14.80 -13.11 -2.10
N LEU A 100 -15.27 -13.32 -0.86
CA LEU A 100 -14.48 -13.09 0.34
C LEU A 100 -13.21 -13.96 0.30
N ASP A 101 -12.04 -13.31 0.35
CA ASP A 101 -10.73 -13.96 0.23
C ASP A 101 -10.32 -14.72 1.50
N LEU A 102 -11.19 -15.64 1.94
CA LEU A 102 -10.95 -16.57 3.04
C LEU A 102 -11.14 -18.00 2.55
N ALA A 103 -10.29 -18.89 3.08
CA ALA A 103 -10.44 -20.33 2.95
C ALA A 103 -10.19 -21.01 4.29
N ALA A 104 -10.77 -22.20 4.42
CA ALA A 104 -10.61 -23.07 5.56
C ALA A 104 -9.97 -24.38 5.13
N VAL A 105 -8.93 -24.79 5.86
CA VAL A 105 -8.18 -26.04 5.62
C VAL A 105 -8.30 -26.93 6.85
N ARG A 106 -8.65 -28.20 6.68
CA ARG A 106 -8.71 -29.19 7.76
C ARG A 106 -7.51 -30.12 7.68
N LEU A 107 -6.72 -30.19 8.74
CA LEU A 107 -5.59 -31.13 8.81
C LEU A 107 -6.05 -32.59 8.78
N ARG A 108 -5.42 -33.40 7.94
CA ARG A 108 -5.61 -34.85 7.91
C ARG A 108 -4.87 -35.55 9.04
N GLY A 109 -5.34 -36.75 9.39
CA GLY A 109 -4.67 -37.62 10.36
C GLY A 109 -4.98 -37.30 11.83
N ASN A 110 -5.92 -36.37 12.10
CA ASN A 110 -6.38 -36.00 13.44
C ASN A 110 -5.22 -35.68 14.42
N PRO A 111 -4.38 -34.68 14.11
CA PRO A 111 -3.23 -34.35 14.93
C PRO A 111 -3.65 -33.84 16.31
N ARG A 112 -2.87 -34.22 17.33
CA ARG A 112 -3.09 -33.82 18.73
C ARG A 112 -2.11 -32.71 19.14
N ASN A 113 -2.43 -32.06 20.25
CA ASN A 113 -1.61 -30.99 20.86
C ASN A 113 -1.33 -29.87 19.85
N LEU A 114 -2.40 -29.38 19.22
CA LEU A 114 -2.33 -28.23 18.32
C LEU A 114 -2.45 -26.93 19.13
N PRO A 115 -1.52 -25.99 18.97
CA PRO A 115 -1.73 -24.62 19.44
C PRO A 115 -2.83 -23.95 18.61
N THR A 116 -3.58 -23.03 19.23
CA THR A 116 -4.66 -22.31 18.56
C THR A 116 -4.57 -20.81 18.79
N VAL A 117 -4.97 -20.03 17.79
CA VAL A 117 -5.15 -18.58 17.94
C VAL A 117 -6.54 -18.28 18.50
N THR A 118 -6.62 -17.34 19.44
CA THR A 118 -7.91 -16.82 19.92
C THR A 118 -8.39 -15.72 18.98
N ILE A 119 -9.64 -15.76 18.55
CA ILE A 119 -10.23 -14.72 17.69
C ILE A 119 -10.82 -13.62 18.57
N ALA A 120 -10.52 -12.36 18.28
CA ALA A 120 -11.08 -11.23 19.00
C ALA A 120 -12.60 -11.11 18.76
N PRO A 121 -13.37 -10.52 19.68
CA PRO A 121 -14.79 -10.25 19.45
C PRO A 121 -15.01 -9.37 18.21
N PRO A 122 -16.13 -9.53 17.48
CA PRO A 122 -16.46 -8.64 16.38
C PRO A 122 -16.52 -7.18 16.84
N ASN A 123 -16.20 -6.24 15.94
CA ASN A 123 -16.24 -4.80 16.21
C ASN A 123 -15.35 -4.33 17.38
N SER A 124 -14.36 -5.14 17.79
CA SER A 124 -13.40 -4.78 18.84
C SER A 124 -12.21 -3.95 18.34
N VAL A 125 -12.01 -3.89 17.02
CA VAL A 125 -10.87 -3.22 16.38
C VAL A 125 -11.04 -1.70 16.41
N ARG A 126 -9.97 -0.98 16.73
CA ARG A 126 -9.94 0.48 16.82
C ARG A 126 -8.72 1.04 16.08
N VAL A 127 -8.93 2.12 15.32
CA VAL A 127 -7.84 2.88 14.71
C VAL A 127 -6.88 3.38 15.80
N GLY A 128 -5.57 3.27 15.54
CA GLY A 128 -4.49 3.63 16.47
C GLY A 128 -4.08 2.52 17.45
N GLN A 129 -4.81 1.40 17.54
CA GLN A 129 -4.35 0.26 18.36
C GLN A 129 -3.19 -0.47 17.67
N SER A 130 -2.30 -1.10 18.46
CA SER A 130 -1.23 -1.93 17.88
C SER A 130 -1.75 -3.08 17.03
N ALA A 131 -1.05 -3.34 15.95
CA ALA A 131 -1.28 -4.42 15.03
C ALA A 131 0.03 -5.21 14.84
N LEU A 132 -0.01 -6.52 15.07
CA LEU A 132 1.14 -7.41 14.93
C LEU A 132 0.79 -8.46 13.87
N ALA A 133 1.55 -8.52 12.79
CA ALA A 133 1.37 -9.52 11.75
C ALA A 133 2.42 -10.62 11.88
N ILE A 134 1.97 -11.87 11.89
CA ILE A 134 2.86 -13.04 11.89
C ILE A 134 2.63 -13.83 10.61
N GLY A 135 3.71 -14.25 9.95
CA GLY A 135 3.60 -15.04 8.72
C GLY A 135 4.88 -15.80 8.38
N SER A 136 4.97 -16.20 7.12
CA SER A 136 6.09 -16.98 6.57
C SER A 136 6.57 -16.38 5.23
N PRO A 137 6.95 -15.09 5.19
CA PRO A 137 7.43 -14.45 3.98
C PRO A 137 8.69 -15.14 3.48
N PHE A 138 8.75 -15.44 2.18
CA PHE A 138 9.89 -16.12 1.53
C PHE A 138 10.28 -17.47 2.16
N GLY A 139 9.37 -18.13 2.88
CA GLY A 139 9.66 -19.37 3.62
C GLY A 139 10.35 -19.17 4.96
N LEU A 140 10.55 -17.91 5.41
CA LEU A 140 11.02 -17.54 6.75
C LEU A 140 9.86 -17.61 7.75
N GLN A 141 9.50 -18.82 8.13
CA GLN A 141 8.39 -19.08 9.03
C GLN A 141 8.56 -18.34 10.37
N GLY A 142 7.50 -17.66 10.81
CA GLY A 142 7.49 -16.91 12.06
C GLY A 142 8.04 -15.50 11.94
N THR A 143 8.03 -14.89 10.75
CA THR A 143 8.35 -13.46 10.63
C THR A 143 7.28 -12.64 11.33
N LEU A 144 7.70 -11.70 12.17
CA LEU A 144 6.85 -10.76 12.88
C LEU A 144 7.08 -9.35 12.34
N THR A 145 5.99 -8.65 12.03
CA THR A 145 6.00 -7.21 11.75
C THR A 145 5.01 -6.51 12.67
N VAL A 146 5.31 -5.26 13.03
CA VAL A 146 4.54 -4.49 14.02
C VAL A 146 4.19 -3.13 13.42
N GLY A 147 2.99 -2.68 13.71
CA GLY A 147 2.47 -1.37 13.35
C GLY A 147 1.22 -1.06 14.17
N ILE A 148 0.29 -0.34 13.58
CA ILE A 148 -1.02 0.02 14.12
C ILE A 148 -2.12 -0.30 13.11
N VAL A 149 -3.36 -0.27 13.59
CA VAL A 149 -4.52 -0.14 12.72
C VAL A 149 -4.59 1.31 12.24
N SER A 150 -4.30 1.54 10.96
CA SER A 150 -4.25 2.86 10.34
C SER A 150 -5.64 3.36 9.95
N ARG A 151 -6.52 2.47 9.49
CA ARG A 151 -7.91 2.79 9.08
C ARG A 151 -8.80 1.55 9.14
N ILE A 152 -10.09 1.76 9.35
CA ILE A 152 -11.13 0.74 9.16
C ILE A 152 -11.94 1.18 7.94
N ASP A 153 -11.81 0.45 6.84
CA ASP A 153 -12.52 0.69 5.58
C ASP A 153 -13.84 -0.10 5.62
N THR A 154 -14.93 0.58 6.00
CA THR A 154 -16.25 -0.04 6.12
C THR A 154 -16.90 -0.35 4.78
N GLU A 155 -16.49 0.33 3.71
CA GLU A 155 -17.04 0.11 2.36
C GLU A 155 -16.51 -1.20 1.78
N ARG A 156 -15.20 -1.42 1.91
CA ARG A 156 -14.55 -2.66 1.45
C ARG A 156 -14.54 -3.77 2.50
N ASN A 157 -14.98 -3.47 3.71
CA ASN A 157 -14.88 -4.31 4.92
C ASN A 157 -13.45 -4.82 5.18
N LEU A 158 -12.50 -3.89 5.29
CA LEU A 158 -11.08 -4.19 5.47
C LEU A 158 -10.46 -3.37 6.61
N ILE A 159 -9.47 -3.95 7.26
CA ILE A 159 -8.57 -3.26 8.18
C ILE A 159 -7.34 -2.83 7.37
N GLN A 160 -7.00 -1.56 7.42
CA GLN A 160 -5.73 -1.05 6.92
C GLN A 160 -4.73 -0.95 8.08
N THR A 161 -3.49 -1.37 7.84
CA THR A 161 -2.40 -1.33 8.82
C THR A 161 -1.12 -0.83 8.16
N ASP A 162 -0.24 -0.23 8.93
CA ASP A 162 1.14 0.08 8.53
C ASP A 162 2.14 -1.01 8.98
N ALA A 163 1.67 -2.06 9.66
CA ALA A 163 2.47 -3.25 9.89
C ALA A 163 2.85 -3.86 8.54
N ALA A 164 4.13 -4.18 8.36
CA ALA A 164 4.60 -4.63 7.06
C ALA A 164 3.98 -5.98 6.65
N ILE A 165 3.17 -5.96 5.59
CA ILE A 165 2.55 -7.13 4.97
C ILE A 165 3.26 -7.39 3.63
N ASN A 166 4.10 -8.42 3.61
CA ASN A 166 4.87 -8.87 2.44
C ASN A 166 4.32 -10.22 1.90
N PRO A 167 4.66 -10.61 0.66
CA PRO A 167 4.35 -11.94 0.15
C PRO A 167 4.76 -13.04 1.13
N GLY A 168 3.80 -13.90 1.47
CA GLY A 168 3.94 -14.97 2.48
C GLY A 168 3.42 -14.63 3.88
N ASN A 169 3.09 -13.37 4.18
CA ASN A 169 2.23 -13.01 5.31
C ASN A 169 0.74 -13.27 5.01
N SER A 170 0.35 -13.29 3.74
CA SER A 170 -1.02 -13.58 3.31
C SER A 170 -1.55 -14.87 3.93
N GLY A 171 -2.73 -14.78 4.55
CA GLY A 171 -3.41 -15.84 5.27
C GLY A 171 -2.99 -15.97 6.73
N GLY A 172 -1.90 -15.32 7.14
CA GLY A 172 -1.46 -15.22 8.53
C GLY A 172 -2.31 -14.25 9.36
N PRO A 173 -2.22 -14.29 10.70
CA PRO A 173 -3.02 -13.44 11.55
C PRO A 173 -2.48 -12.01 11.64
N LEU A 174 -3.40 -11.04 11.69
CA LEU A 174 -3.18 -9.73 12.29
C LEU A 174 -3.68 -9.79 13.75
N LEU A 175 -2.83 -9.41 14.70
CA LEU A 175 -3.04 -9.60 16.13
C LEU A 175 -3.08 -8.27 16.90
N ASN A 176 -3.87 -8.21 17.97
CA ASN A 176 -3.78 -7.15 18.98
C ASN A 176 -2.74 -7.47 20.07
N ARG A 177 -2.58 -6.56 21.05
CA ARG A 177 -1.65 -6.69 22.19
C ARG A 177 -1.95 -7.85 23.15
N ASP A 178 -3.16 -8.42 23.06
CA ASP A 178 -3.58 -9.58 23.84
C ASP A 178 -3.26 -10.91 23.13
N GLY A 179 -2.75 -10.83 21.89
CA GLY A 179 -2.50 -11.99 21.03
C GLY A 179 -3.77 -12.58 20.44
N GLN A 180 -4.83 -11.78 20.31
CA GLN A 180 -6.07 -12.18 19.66
C GLN A 180 -6.04 -11.76 18.18
N LEU A 181 -6.51 -12.65 17.30
CA LEU A 181 -6.69 -12.38 15.88
C LEU A 181 -7.77 -11.30 15.70
N ILE A 182 -7.36 -10.15 15.17
CA ILE A 182 -8.21 -9.02 14.78
C ILE A 182 -8.48 -8.98 13.27
N GLY A 183 -7.68 -9.71 12.48
CA GLY A 183 -7.95 -9.94 11.06
C GLY A 183 -7.05 -11.00 10.44
N VAL A 184 -7.31 -11.34 9.18
CA VAL A 184 -6.46 -12.21 8.36
C VAL A 184 -5.75 -11.34 7.33
N ASN A 185 -4.42 -11.29 7.39
CA ASN A 185 -3.61 -10.50 6.46
C ASN A 185 -3.93 -10.94 5.03
N THR A 186 -4.30 -9.99 4.18
CA THR A 186 -4.51 -10.21 2.75
C THR A 186 -3.72 -9.15 2.00
N SER A 187 -2.91 -9.60 1.05
CA SER A 187 -2.26 -8.69 0.12
C SER A 187 -3.32 -8.16 -0.84
N ILE A 188 -3.70 -6.89 -0.64
CA ILE A 188 -4.22 -6.08 -1.74
C ILE A 188 -2.97 -5.48 -2.35
N PHE A 189 -2.47 -6.16 -3.39
CA PHE A 189 -1.39 -5.65 -4.25
C PHE A 189 0.04 -5.85 -3.70
N THR A 190 0.77 -6.77 -4.34
CA THR A 190 2.24 -6.79 -4.42
C THR A 190 2.58 -7.16 -5.85
N THR A 191 3.27 -6.29 -6.57
CA THR A 191 3.48 -6.44 -8.01
C THR A 191 4.93 -6.78 -8.31
N GLY A 192 5.18 -7.96 -8.88
CA GLY A 192 6.49 -8.28 -9.44
C GLY A 192 7.57 -8.63 -8.44
N GLN A 193 8.73 -9.05 -8.95
CA GLN A 193 9.69 -9.98 -8.33
C GLN A 193 10.46 -9.49 -7.10
N SER A 194 10.12 -8.31 -6.55
CA SER A 194 10.74 -7.79 -5.33
C SER A 194 9.72 -7.16 -4.37
N GLY A 195 8.54 -7.78 -4.21
CA GLY A 195 7.45 -7.27 -3.36
C GLY A 195 7.81 -7.01 -1.89
N GLY A 196 8.20 -5.79 -1.60
CA GLY A 196 8.31 -5.19 -0.27
C GLY A 196 7.07 -4.36 0.10
N ASN A 197 6.92 -4.12 1.40
CA ASN A 197 5.80 -3.38 1.97
C ASN A 197 6.10 -1.87 1.98
N VAL A 198 5.20 -1.06 1.41
CA VAL A 198 5.29 0.42 1.39
C VAL A 198 4.56 1.09 2.56
N GLY A 199 4.38 0.40 3.68
CA GLY A 199 3.67 0.91 4.86
C GLY A 199 2.15 0.88 4.75
N ILE A 200 1.59 0.17 3.76
CA ILE A 200 0.14 -0.05 3.62
C ILE A 200 -0.12 -1.54 3.45
N GLY A 201 -0.73 -2.15 4.46
CA GLY A 201 -1.20 -3.53 4.46
C GLY A 201 -2.68 -3.62 4.75
N PHE A 202 -3.30 -4.73 4.36
CA PHE A 202 -4.72 -4.97 4.55
C PHE A 202 -4.99 -6.30 5.26
N ALA A 203 -6.08 -6.35 6.01
CA ALA A 203 -6.55 -7.57 6.65
C ALA A 203 -8.09 -7.66 6.62
N ILE A 204 -8.59 -8.88 6.44
CA ILE A 204 -10.02 -9.19 6.52
C ILE A 204 -10.44 -9.22 8.00
N PRO A 205 -11.43 -8.41 8.42
CA PRO A 205 -11.76 -8.22 9.83
C PRO A 205 -12.49 -9.42 10.46
N THR A 206 -12.48 -9.46 11.80
CA THR A 206 -13.05 -10.57 12.60
C THR A 206 -14.53 -10.87 12.36
N ASP A 207 -15.34 -9.88 12.01
CA ASP A 207 -16.76 -10.05 11.68
C ASP A 207 -16.93 -10.97 10.47
N ALA A 208 -16.21 -10.70 9.37
CA ALA A 208 -16.20 -11.53 8.18
C ALA A 208 -15.62 -12.92 8.48
N VAL A 209 -14.54 -12.99 9.27
CA VAL A 209 -13.93 -14.25 9.71
C VAL A 209 -14.92 -15.11 10.50
N GLN A 210 -15.63 -14.55 11.46
CA GLN A 210 -16.56 -15.31 12.30
C GLN A 210 -17.77 -15.80 11.50
N GLN A 211 -18.31 -14.97 10.59
CA GLN A 211 -19.38 -15.39 9.68
C GLN A 211 -18.93 -16.55 8.78
N PHE A 212 -17.71 -16.46 8.25
CA PHE A 212 -17.12 -17.53 7.44
C PHE A 212 -16.91 -18.82 8.25
N LEU A 213 -16.30 -18.75 9.44
CA LEU A 213 -16.09 -19.93 10.26
C LEU A 213 -17.42 -20.58 10.72
N ALA A 214 -18.45 -19.78 10.95
CA ALA A 214 -19.79 -20.29 11.22
C ALA A 214 -20.35 -21.08 10.03
N SER A 215 -20.20 -20.59 8.79
CA SER A 215 -20.65 -21.30 7.59
C SER A 215 -19.85 -22.57 7.31
N VAL A 216 -18.54 -22.58 7.62
CA VAL A 216 -17.71 -23.79 7.52
C VAL A 216 -18.18 -24.85 8.52
N ARG A 217 -18.44 -24.45 9.78
CA ARG A 217 -18.88 -25.36 10.84
C ARG A 217 -20.29 -25.91 10.61
N SER A 218 -21.18 -25.15 9.96
CA SER A 218 -22.51 -25.62 9.58
C SER A 218 -22.55 -26.42 8.27
N GLY A 219 -21.41 -26.56 7.57
CA GLY A 219 -21.33 -27.24 6.27
C GLY A 219 -21.96 -26.45 5.12
N GLN A 220 -22.17 -25.15 5.28
CA GLN A 220 -22.76 -24.26 4.28
C GLN A 220 -21.72 -23.51 3.43
N ALA A 221 -20.45 -23.51 3.85
CA ALA A 221 -19.38 -22.92 3.05
C ALA A 221 -19.22 -23.64 1.71
N SER A 222 -18.94 -22.88 0.65
CA SER A 222 -18.66 -23.46 -0.68
C SER A 222 -17.39 -24.31 -0.60
N THR A 223 -17.41 -25.53 -1.14
CA THR A 223 -16.21 -26.38 -1.28
C THR A 223 -15.52 -26.19 -2.63
N THR A 224 -16.09 -25.36 -3.49
CA THR A 224 -15.52 -24.96 -4.78
C THR A 224 -15.03 -23.53 -4.65
N ALA A 225 -13.80 -23.27 -5.11
CA ALA A 225 -13.30 -21.91 -5.25
C ALA A 225 -14.27 -21.11 -6.13
N GLN A 226 -14.84 -20.03 -5.61
CA GLN A 226 -15.57 -19.09 -6.45
C GLN A 226 -14.55 -18.42 -7.36
N GLY A 227 -14.79 -18.50 -8.68
CA GLY A 227 -13.96 -18.00 -9.78
C GLY A 227 -12.72 -17.24 -9.31
N GLY A 228 -11.61 -17.97 -9.18
CA GLY A 228 -10.35 -17.40 -8.74
C GLY A 228 -9.99 -16.20 -9.60
N ARG A 229 -9.19 -15.29 -9.03
CA ARG A 229 -8.35 -14.40 -9.83
C ARG A 229 -7.80 -15.25 -10.97
N THR A 230 -8.22 -14.94 -12.21
CA THR A 230 -7.44 -15.46 -13.33
C THR A 230 -6.14 -14.69 -13.19
N ASP A 231 -5.07 -15.34 -12.77
CA ASP A 231 -3.75 -14.69 -12.74
C ASP A 231 -3.23 -14.70 -14.18
N ARG A 232 -3.87 -13.92 -15.06
CA ARG A 232 -3.27 -13.72 -16.39
C ARG A 232 -1.96 -12.98 -16.16
N GLU A 233 -0.88 -13.60 -16.61
CA GLU A 233 0.43 -12.97 -16.67
C GLU A 233 0.39 -11.71 -17.54
N PRO A 234 1.16 -10.67 -17.22
CA PRO A 234 1.24 -9.45 -18.04
C PRO A 234 1.63 -9.77 -19.48
N VAL A 235 0.82 -9.30 -20.44
CA VAL A 235 1.14 -9.42 -21.86
C VAL A 235 2.10 -8.31 -22.26
N ALA A 236 3.28 -8.67 -22.76
CA ALA A 236 4.29 -7.70 -23.19
C ALA A 236 3.80 -6.87 -24.40
N ILE A 237 3.92 -5.55 -24.30
CA ILE A 237 3.59 -4.59 -25.35
C ILE A 237 4.80 -3.69 -25.65
N ALA A 238 4.93 -3.28 -26.90
CA ALA A 238 6.02 -2.39 -27.33
C ALA A 238 5.67 -0.93 -27.07
N LEU A 239 6.63 -0.18 -26.53
CA LEU A 239 6.58 1.28 -26.48
C LEU A 239 6.53 1.83 -27.91
N ASN A 240 5.61 2.76 -28.19
CA ASN A 240 5.31 3.24 -29.55
C ASN A 240 4.81 2.15 -30.52
N GLY A 241 4.34 1.03 -30.00
CA GLY A 241 3.74 -0.05 -30.78
C GLY A 241 2.33 0.28 -31.31
N SER A 242 1.81 -0.64 -32.11
CA SER A 242 0.41 -0.61 -32.53
C SER A 242 -0.52 -0.72 -31.30
N PRO A 243 -1.68 -0.03 -31.31
CA PRO A 243 -2.66 -0.19 -30.24
C PRO A 243 -3.11 -1.65 -30.08
N VAL A 244 -3.24 -2.09 -28.84
CA VAL A 244 -3.70 -3.43 -28.47
C VAL A 244 -5.21 -3.39 -28.24
N GLN A 245 -5.91 -4.41 -28.76
CA GLN A 245 -7.34 -4.59 -28.49
C GLN A 245 -7.50 -5.55 -27.30
N GLY A 246 -8.34 -5.16 -26.34
CA GLY A 246 -8.64 -5.95 -25.17
C GLY A 246 -10.14 -6.06 -24.91
N ARG A 247 -10.50 -6.99 -24.03
CA ARG A 247 -11.85 -7.16 -23.51
C ARG A 247 -11.78 -7.49 -22.02
N LEU A 248 -12.62 -6.80 -21.24
CA LEU A 248 -12.91 -7.15 -19.86
C LEU A 248 -14.17 -8.00 -19.81
N ASP A 249 -14.07 -9.15 -19.17
CA ASP A 249 -15.15 -10.10 -18.93
C ASP A 249 -14.79 -11.06 -17.79
N SER A 250 -15.65 -12.04 -17.52
CA SER A 250 -15.47 -13.03 -16.45
C SER A 250 -14.20 -13.89 -16.55
N SER A 251 -13.48 -13.82 -17.68
CA SER A 251 -12.19 -14.48 -17.85
C SER A 251 -10.98 -13.58 -17.54
N SER A 252 -11.21 -12.31 -17.22
CA SER A 252 -10.18 -11.30 -16.89
C SER A 252 -9.79 -11.38 -15.41
N ASN A 253 -8.68 -10.74 -15.05
CA ASN A 253 -8.25 -10.64 -13.67
C ASN A 253 -9.25 -9.75 -12.91
N ILE A 254 -9.31 -9.85 -11.58
CA ILE A 254 -10.28 -9.11 -10.77
C ILE A 254 -9.55 -8.39 -9.63
N LEU A 255 -9.76 -7.08 -9.48
CA LEU A 255 -9.31 -6.30 -8.33
C LEU A 255 -10.19 -6.57 -7.10
N PRO A 256 -9.76 -6.25 -5.86
CA PRO A 256 -10.56 -6.52 -4.66
C PRO A 256 -11.91 -5.81 -4.61
N ASP A 257 -12.06 -4.69 -5.31
CA ASP A 257 -13.34 -4.00 -5.50
C ASP A 257 -14.27 -4.70 -6.51
N GLY A 258 -13.83 -5.83 -7.07
CA GLY A 258 -14.60 -6.64 -8.02
C GLY A 258 -14.56 -6.13 -9.47
N SER A 259 -13.81 -5.07 -9.76
CA SER A 259 -13.58 -4.60 -11.14
C SER A 259 -12.67 -5.56 -11.91
N TYR A 260 -12.91 -5.70 -13.21
CA TYR A 260 -12.10 -6.54 -14.09
C TYR A 260 -10.90 -5.77 -14.64
N TYR A 261 -9.74 -6.41 -14.75
CA TYR A 261 -8.58 -5.84 -15.44
C TYR A 261 -7.83 -6.88 -16.28
N ASN A 262 -7.06 -6.40 -17.28
CA ASN A 262 -6.00 -7.20 -17.89
C ASN A 262 -4.63 -6.50 -17.71
N PRO A 263 -3.58 -7.23 -17.32
CA PRO A 263 -2.24 -6.67 -17.19
C PRO A 263 -1.45 -6.70 -18.51
N TYR A 264 -0.68 -5.64 -18.75
CA TYR A 264 0.27 -5.52 -19.85
C TYR A 264 1.63 -5.07 -19.31
N SER A 265 2.74 -5.51 -19.89
CA SER A 265 4.08 -5.11 -19.46
C SER A 265 4.88 -4.44 -20.55
N PHE A 266 5.79 -3.54 -20.19
CA PHE A 266 6.75 -2.94 -21.11
C PHE A 266 8.06 -2.58 -20.39
N GLN A 267 9.13 -2.35 -21.16
CA GLN A 267 10.41 -1.88 -20.66
C GLN A 267 10.46 -0.35 -20.75
N GLY A 268 10.75 0.31 -19.63
CA GLY A 268 10.87 1.76 -19.52
C GLY A 268 12.28 2.20 -19.10
N GLN A 269 12.63 3.44 -19.42
CA GLN A 269 13.89 4.06 -18.99
C GLN A 269 13.64 5.19 -18.01
N ALA A 270 14.54 5.36 -17.03
CA ALA A 270 14.51 6.50 -16.12
C ALA A 270 14.51 7.83 -16.90
N GLY A 271 13.64 8.75 -16.50
CA GLY A 271 13.42 10.03 -17.16
C GLY A 271 12.57 9.97 -18.43
N GLN A 272 12.19 8.78 -18.92
CA GLN A 272 11.37 8.63 -20.13
C GLN A 272 9.93 9.07 -19.87
N ARG A 273 9.39 9.96 -20.72
CA ARG A 273 7.98 10.36 -20.65
C ARG A 273 7.12 9.48 -21.52
N ILE A 274 6.15 8.85 -20.88
CA ILE A 274 5.18 7.98 -21.54
C ILE A 274 3.76 8.52 -21.42
N THR A 275 2.92 8.12 -22.36
CA THR A 275 1.47 8.29 -22.32
C THR A 275 0.80 6.96 -22.62
N ILE A 276 -0.13 6.57 -21.74
CA ILE A 276 -0.97 5.39 -21.86
C ILE A 276 -2.39 5.88 -22.11
N ASP A 277 -2.98 5.44 -23.21
CA ASP A 277 -4.35 5.73 -23.60
C ASP A 277 -5.18 4.45 -23.53
N MET A 278 -6.28 4.48 -22.80
CA MET A 278 -7.29 3.42 -22.82
C MET A 278 -8.62 4.00 -23.28
N VAL A 279 -9.04 3.59 -24.48
CA VAL A 279 -10.24 4.08 -25.14
C VAL A 279 -11.32 3.01 -25.14
N SER A 280 -12.52 3.37 -24.67
CA SER A 280 -13.68 2.49 -24.63
C SER A 280 -14.98 3.27 -24.80
N ASN A 281 -15.97 2.62 -25.41
CA ASN A 281 -17.37 3.06 -25.42
C ASN A 281 -18.29 2.10 -24.65
N GLU A 282 -17.73 1.02 -24.08
CA GLU A 282 -18.48 -0.07 -23.44
C GLU A 282 -18.19 -0.22 -21.95
N ILE A 283 -17.08 0.37 -21.49
CA ILE A 283 -16.64 0.34 -20.09
C ILE A 283 -16.14 1.72 -19.70
N ASP A 284 -16.33 2.11 -18.45
CA ASP A 284 -15.67 3.27 -17.85
C ASP A 284 -14.20 2.91 -17.57
N ALA A 285 -13.28 3.41 -18.38
CA ALA A 285 -11.88 2.98 -18.35
C ALA A 285 -11.13 3.54 -17.13
N TYR A 286 -10.30 2.71 -16.53
CA TYR A 286 -9.45 3.07 -15.39
C TYR A 286 -8.03 2.54 -15.62
N LEU A 287 -7.02 3.40 -15.50
CA LEU A 287 -5.62 3.01 -15.71
C LEU A 287 -4.83 3.02 -14.41
N ILE A 288 -4.09 1.93 -14.19
CA ILE A 288 -3.07 1.84 -13.13
C ILE A 288 -1.74 1.52 -13.78
N LEU A 289 -0.70 2.24 -13.37
CA LEU A 289 0.68 1.97 -13.76
C LEU A 289 1.54 1.75 -12.51
N ILE A 290 2.37 0.73 -12.61
CA ILE A 290 3.24 0.25 -11.53
C ILE A 290 4.60 -0.13 -12.10
N SER A 291 5.64 -0.05 -11.28
CA SER A 291 6.91 -0.72 -11.60
C SER A 291 6.86 -2.16 -11.09
N ALA A 292 7.40 -3.10 -11.87
CA ALA A 292 7.52 -4.50 -11.46
C ALA A 292 8.78 -4.76 -10.62
N ASP A 293 9.71 -3.79 -10.62
CA ASP A 293 11.04 -3.90 -10.03
C ASP A 293 11.22 -2.94 -8.83
N HIS A 294 10.32 -1.96 -8.66
CA HIS A 294 10.38 -0.92 -7.64
C HIS A 294 8.99 -0.70 -7.03
N ASP A 295 8.86 -0.82 -5.71
CA ASP A 295 7.57 -0.75 -5.02
C ASP A 295 7.08 0.67 -4.75
N ASP A 296 7.93 1.68 -4.95
CA ASP A 296 7.68 3.11 -4.69
C ASP A 296 6.94 3.84 -5.83
N PHE A 297 6.76 3.19 -6.99
CA PHE A 297 6.12 3.79 -8.15
C PHE A 297 4.72 3.23 -8.41
N PHE A 298 3.72 4.02 -8.07
CA PHE A 298 2.30 3.76 -8.31
C PHE A 298 1.62 5.04 -8.84
N VAL A 299 1.04 4.97 -10.03
CA VAL A 299 0.28 6.07 -10.63
C VAL A 299 -1.04 5.52 -11.17
N GLN A 300 -2.14 6.21 -10.90
CA GLN A 300 -3.46 5.86 -11.40
C GLN A 300 -4.11 7.09 -12.03
N ASP A 301 -4.93 6.89 -13.06
CA ASP A 301 -5.71 7.94 -13.71
C ASP A 301 -7.05 7.39 -14.18
N ASP A 302 -8.12 8.07 -13.79
CA ASP A 302 -9.51 7.70 -14.07
C ASP A 302 -10.27 8.70 -14.94
N ASP A 303 -9.82 9.96 -15.11
CA ASP A 303 -10.58 10.91 -15.92
C ASP A 303 -9.78 12.08 -16.55
N SER A 304 -9.19 11.85 -17.72
CA SER A 304 -8.65 12.94 -18.54
C SER A 304 -9.70 13.84 -19.26
N GLY A 305 -10.95 13.95 -18.76
CA GLY A 305 -11.92 14.95 -19.27
C GLY A 305 -13.41 14.59 -19.36
N GLY A 306 -13.95 13.68 -18.54
CA GLY A 306 -15.40 13.49 -18.38
C GLY A 306 -16.10 12.58 -19.43
N ASN A 307 -15.38 11.60 -19.98
CA ASN A 307 -15.93 10.51 -20.80
C ASN A 307 -15.37 9.15 -20.32
N LEU A 308 -15.82 8.04 -20.92
CA LEU A 308 -15.46 6.65 -20.52
C LEU A 308 -13.98 6.25 -20.77
N ASN A 309 -13.08 7.19 -21.08
CA ASN A 309 -11.69 6.92 -21.47
C ASN A 309 -10.71 7.41 -20.39
N ALA A 310 -9.59 6.70 -20.24
CA ALA A 310 -8.51 7.07 -19.32
C ALA A 310 -7.21 7.41 -20.07
N ARG A 311 -6.44 8.37 -19.55
CA ARG A 311 -5.12 8.74 -20.10
C ARG A 311 -4.13 9.07 -19.00
N LEU A 312 -3.20 8.14 -18.78
CA LEU A 312 -2.09 8.35 -17.86
C LEU A 312 -0.88 8.91 -18.61
N SER A 313 -0.35 10.06 -18.18
CA SER A 313 0.92 10.62 -18.70
C SER A 313 1.92 10.83 -17.57
N VAL A 314 3.06 10.16 -17.64
CA VAL A 314 4.03 10.11 -16.54
C VAL A 314 5.47 10.09 -17.04
N GLN A 315 6.38 10.63 -16.23
CA GLN A 315 7.82 10.44 -16.41
C GLN A 315 8.26 9.28 -15.52
N LEU A 316 8.88 8.27 -16.11
CA LEU A 316 9.31 7.08 -15.40
C LEU A 316 10.52 7.44 -14.51
N PRO A 317 10.49 7.16 -13.20
CA PRO A 317 11.59 7.53 -12.31
C PRO A 317 12.80 6.60 -12.46
N HIS A 318 12.58 5.36 -12.91
CA HIS A 318 13.60 4.32 -12.93
C HIS A 318 13.60 3.58 -14.28
N THR A 319 14.74 2.95 -14.59
CA THR A 319 14.84 2.03 -15.72
C THR A 319 14.42 0.65 -15.25
N GLY A 320 13.51 0.00 -15.95
CA GLY A 320 13.04 -1.32 -15.58
C GLY A 320 11.74 -1.72 -16.25
N THR A 321 11.14 -2.78 -15.73
CA THR A 321 9.87 -3.31 -16.20
C THR A 321 8.72 -2.57 -15.53
N TYR A 322 7.74 -2.16 -16.32
CA TYR A 322 6.52 -1.52 -15.87
C TYR A 322 5.32 -2.36 -16.27
N VAL A 323 4.28 -2.36 -15.42
CA VAL A 323 3.02 -3.07 -15.68
C VAL A 323 1.87 -2.06 -15.71
N ILE A 324 1.02 -2.18 -16.72
CA ILE A 324 -0.20 -1.41 -16.92
C ILE A 324 -1.37 -2.32 -16.60
N LEU A 325 -2.26 -1.89 -15.73
CA LEU A 325 -3.54 -2.55 -15.50
C LEU A 325 -4.61 -1.78 -16.26
N ALA A 326 -5.08 -2.36 -17.36
CA ALA A 326 -6.23 -1.86 -18.11
C ALA A 326 -7.49 -2.35 -17.40
N ASN A 327 -8.08 -1.48 -16.57
CA ASN A 327 -9.14 -1.80 -15.62
C ASN A 327 -10.48 -1.13 -16.00
N ALA A 328 -11.58 -1.65 -15.49
CA ALA A 328 -12.86 -0.94 -15.46
C ALA A 328 -13.03 -0.18 -14.14
N TYR A 329 -13.70 0.96 -14.15
CA TYR A 329 -13.96 1.72 -12.91
C TYR A 329 -14.94 0.97 -11.99
N ALA A 330 -15.97 0.34 -12.55
CA ALA A 330 -17.03 -0.30 -11.76
C ALA A 330 -16.85 -1.83 -11.59
N GLU A 331 -17.39 -2.34 -10.48
CA GLU A 331 -17.45 -3.79 -10.22
C GLU A 331 -18.16 -4.53 -11.35
N GLY A 332 -17.53 -5.60 -11.84
CA GLY A 332 -18.16 -6.53 -12.78
C GLY A 332 -18.43 -5.96 -14.18
N GLU A 333 -17.94 -4.77 -14.50
CA GLU A 333 -18.16 -4.12 -15.78
C GLU A 333 -17.39 -4.80 -16.92
N THR A 334 -18.09 -5.14 -18.00
CA THR A 334 -17.52 -5.92 -19.11
C THR A 334 -17.66 -5.18 -20.43
N GLY A 335 -16.61 -5.18 -21.24
CA GLY A 335 -16.66 -4.57 -22.56
C GLY A 335 -15.29 -4.50 -23.21
N ARG A 336 -15.27 -4.01 -24.45
CA ARG A 336 -14.06 -3.91 -25.27
C ARG A 336 -13.36 -2.57 -25.06
N TYR A 337 -12.04 -2.59 -25.17
CA TYR A 337 -11.21 -1.39 -25.14
C TYR A 337 -10.03 -1.49 -26.09
N GLN A 338 -9.46 -0.34 -26.40
CA GLN A 338 -8.18 -0.21 -27.09
C GLN A 338 -7.16 0.44 -26.17
N LEU A 339 -6.02 -0.21 -25.97
CA LEU A 339 -4.90 0.31 -25.18
C LEU A 339 -3.76 0.73 -26.10
N ARG A 340 -3.21 1.93 -25.89
CA ARG A 340 -2.04 2.41 -26.63
C ARG A 340 -1.00 2.96 -25.66
N LEU A 341 0.24 2.49 -25.83
CA LEU A 341 1.40 2.97 -25.10
C LEU A 341 2.29 3.77 -26.05
N SER A 342 2.59 5.01 -25.70
CA SER A 342 3.43 5.91 -26.48
C SER A 342 4.49 6.58 -25.62
N SER A 343 5.63 6.91 -26.22
CA SER A 343 6.72 7.67 -25.63
C SER A 343 7.11 8.79 -26.56
N ARG A 344 7.40 9.96 -26.00
CA ARG A 344 8.14 10.99 -26.73
C ARG A 344 9.62 10.63 -26.65
N ASP A 345 10.20 10.18 -27.77
CA ASP A 345 11.64 9.91 -27.84
C ASP A 345 12.43 11.15 -27.40
N THR A 346 13.26 10.99 -26.36
CA THR A 346 14.44 11.84 -26.15
C THR A 346 15.65 11.12 -26.75
N GLY A 347 15.76 11.15 -28.08
CA GLY A 347 17.05 11.02 -28.78
C GLY A 347 17.91 12.29 -28.65
N ALA A 348 17.74 13.05 -27.57
CA ALA A 348 18.45 14.28 -27.30
C ALA A 348 18.69 14.35 -25.79
N THR A 349 19.95 14.43 -25.40
CA THR A 349 20.37 15.13 -24.17
C THR A 349 19.52 16.39 -24.05
N PRO A 350 18.82 16.63 -22.93
CA PRO A 350 17.84 17.70 -22.86
C PRO A 350 18.52 19.05 -23.09
N SER A 351 18.36 19.62 -24.28
CA SER A 351 18.52 21.04 -24.49
C SER A 351 17.25 21.71 -23.97
N VAL A 352 17.34 22.26 -22.76
CA VAL A 352 16.32 23.09 -22.11
C VAL A 352 15.85 24.18 -23.08
N PRO A 353 14.54 24.31 -23.36
CA PRO A 353 14.01 25.52 -23.96
C PRO A 353 14.23 26.67 -22.96
N GLN A 354 15.22 27.52 -23.22
CA GLN A 354 15.36 28.77 -22.50
C GLN A 354 14.25 29.73 -22.93
N GLY A 355 13.39 30.09 -21.97
CA GLY A 355 12.45 31.20 -22.04
C GLY A 355 11.09 30.84 -21.41
N SER A 356 10.59 31.50 -20.36
CA SER A 356 11.02 32.75 -19.73
C SER A 356 10.45 32.85 -18.30
N GLY A 357 11.33 32.96 -17.30
CA GLY A 357 11.02 33.37 -15.92
C GLY A 357 10.66 32.24 -14.95
N ALA A 358 11.41 32.11 -13.86
CA ALA A 358 11.04 31.26 -12.73
C ALA A 358 9.67 31.71 -12.18
N ILE A 359 8.72 30.78 -12.08
CA ILE A 359 7.42 30.98 -11.44
C ILE A 359 7.61 31.39 -9.98
N LEU A 360 8.60 30.79 -9.32
CA LEU A 360 9.02 31.12 -7.97
C LEU A 360 10.52 30.90 -7.85
N ARG A 361 11.25 31.86 -7.28
CA ARG A 361 12.65 31.66 -6.89
C ARG A 361 12.88 32.30 -5.53
N GLN A 362 13.23 31.48 -4.55
CA GLN A 362 13.29 31.87 -3.16
C GLN A 362 14.55 31.36 -2.49
N GLN A 363 15.29 32.26 -1.85
CA GLN A 363 16.36 31.91 -0.92
C GLN A 363 15.78 31.89 0.49
N GLY A 364 16.14 30.88 1.27
CA GLY A 364 15.68 30.71 2.63
C GLY A 364 16.75 30.07 3.52
N THR A 365 16.42 29.85 4.78
CA THR A 365 17.28 29.16 5.74
C THR A 365 16.41 28.41 6.72
N LEU A 366 16.52 27.07 6.76
CA LEU A 366 15.88 26.26 7.80
C LEU A 366 16.62 26.51 9.12
N ALA A 367 15.93 27.07 10.12
CA ALA A 367 16.53 27.48 11.38
C ALA A 367 15.69 27.06 12.60
N PRO A 368 16.31 26.91 13.79
CA PRO A 368 15.58 26.64 15.02
C PRO A 368 14.51 27.71 15.27
N GLY A 369 13.24 27.31 15.26
CA GLY A 369 12.08 28.20 15.35
C GLY A 369 11.13 28.12 14.15
N ASP A 370 11.56 27.50 13.05
CA ASP A 370 10.67 27.14 11.94
C ASP A 370 9.66 26.06 12.37
N ALA A 371 8.57 25.95 11.60
CA ALA A 371 7.54 24.95 11.85
C ALA A 371 8.11 23.54 11.68
N THR A 372 7.57 22.57 12.42
CA THR A 372 8.00 21.17 12.36
C THR A 372 6.92 20.29 11.76
N LEU A 373 7.31 19.35 10.90
CA LEU A 373 6.45 18.24 10.49
C LEU A 373 6.22 17.27 11.66
N SER A 374 5.32 16.30 11.49
CA SER A 374 4.97 15.31 12.52
C SER A 374 6.15 14.43 12.94
N ASP A 375 7.14 14.27 12.08
CA ASP A 375 8.39 13.57 12.36
C ASP A 375 9.42 14.45 13.08
N GLY A 376 9.15 15.74 13.28
CA GLY A 376 10.02 16.70 13.95
C GLY A 376 11.05 17.39 13.05
N SER A 377 11.08 17.12 11.75
CA SER A 377 11.92 17.87 10.79
C SER A 377 11.39 19.30 10.61
N LEU A 378 12.30 20.26 10.45
CA LEU A 378 11.94 21.66 10.21
C LEU A 378 11.49 21.85 8.77
N TYR A 379 10.48 22.68 8.56
CA TYR A 379 10.01 23.01 7.22
C TYR A 379 9.61 24.47 7.06
N GLN A 380 9.67 24.94 5.82
CA GLN A 380 9.05 26.18 5.37
C GLN A 380 8.09 25.90 4.20
N GLU A 381 6.98 26.63 4.16
CA GLU A 381 5.98 26.50 3.09
C GLU A 381 6.05 27.71 2.15
N TYR A 382 6.07 27.44 0.85
CA TYR A 382 5.95 28.44 -0.22
C TYR A 382 4.78 28.13 -1.13
N ARG A 383 4.29 29.13 -1.88
CA ARG A 383 3.14 28.97 -2.75
C ARG A 383 3.38 29.53 -4.14
N PHE A 384 2.80 28.88 -5.14
CA PHE A 384 2.78 29.38 -6.52
C PHE A 384 1.44 29.10 -7.18
N GLN A 385 1.16 29.79 -8.29
CA GLN A 385 -0.06 29.59 -9.09
C GLN A 385 0.26 28.71 -10.30
N GLY A 386 -0.55 27.69 -10.53
CA GLY A 386 -0.38 26.73 -11.62
C GLY A 386 -1.65 26.54 -12.44
N ARG A 387 -1.47 26.08 -13.68
CA ARG A 387 -2.55 25.74 -14.61
C ARG A 387 -2.67 24.23 -14.79
N ALA A 388 -3.88 23.73 -14.99
CA ALA A 388 -4.14 22.33 -15.32
C ALA A 388 -3.34 21.95 -16.59
N GLY A 389 -2.65 20.82 -16.53
CA GLY A 389 -1.78 20.34 -17.60
C GLY A 389 -0.42 21.06 -17.73
N GLN A 390 -0.14 22.06 -16.88
CA GLN A 390 1.19 22.69 -16.82
C GLN A 390 2.16 21.74 -16.14
N THR A 391 3.27 21.43 -16.79
CA THR A 391 4.40 20.77 -16.12
C THR A 391 5.27 21.82 -15.46
N VAL A 392 5.54 21.64 -14.17
CA VAL A 392 6.47 22.48 -13.40
C VAL A 392 7.67 21.66 -12.95
N ARG A 393 8.84 22.31 -12.90
CA ARG A 393 10.04 21.75 -12.30
C ARG A 393 10.33 22.49 -11.01
N ILE A 394 10.41 21.76 -9.91
CA ILE A 394 10.70 22.27 -8.58
C ILE A 394 12.07 21.76 -8.19
N GLN A 395 12.98 22.66 -7.86
CA GLN A 395 14.33 22.32 -7.43
C GLN A 395 14.59 22.93 -6.07
N LEU A 396 15.12 22.11 -5.16
CA LEU A 396 15.60 22.56 -3.86
C LEU A 396 17.08 22.23 -3.77
N ASN A 397 17.88 23.23 -3.44
CA ASN A 397 19.32 23.06 -3.33
C ASN A 397 19.80 23.51 -1.96
N SER A 398 20.65 22.71 -1.33
CA SER A 398 21.44 23.10 -0.16
C SER A 398 22.80 22.41 -0.18
N ASP A 399 23.84 23.17 0.18
CA ASP A 399 25.20 22.64 0.32
C ASP A 399 25.47 22.05 1.71
N VAL A 400 24.52 22.17 2.65
CA VAL A 400 24.77 21.89 4.07
C VAL A 400 23.79 20.91 4.72
N PHE A 401 22.71 20.55 4.03
CA PHE A 401 21.79 19.51 4.48
C PHE A 401 21.20 18.77 3.30
N ASP A 402 20.76 17.54 3.56
CA ASP A 402 20.06 16.70 2.61
C ASP A 402 18.61 17.16 2.45
N THR A 403 18.25 17.61 1.26
CA THR A 403 17.00 18.33 1.05
C THR A 403 15.83 17.38 0.81
N TYR A 404 14.62 17.80 1.18
CA TYR A 404 13.40 17.05 0.88
C TYR A 404 12.30 18.03 0.44
N LEU A 405 11.60 17.67 -0.63
CA LEU A 405 10.54 18.47 -1.23
C LEU A 405 9.22 17.74 -1.13
N ILE A 406 8.15 18.46 -0.78
CA ILE A 406 6.77 17.96 -0.90
C ILE A 406 5.95 19.00 -1.66
N LEU A 407 5.21 18.57 -2.68
CA LEU A 407 4.23 19.37 -3.41
C LEU A 407 2.81 18.99 -2.98
N LEU A 408 2.03 19.98 -2.57
CA LEU A 408 0.61 19.84 -2.21
C LEU A 408 -0.26 20.73 -3.10
N ASP A 409 -1.51 20.33 -3.32
CA ASP A 409 -2.54 21.21 -3.86
C ASP A 409 -3.12 22.16 -2.78
N ASP A 410 -4.11 22.96 -3.17
CA ASP A 410 -4.81 23.92 -2.30
C ASP A 410 -5.68 23.25 -1.23
N GLN A 411 -6.08 21.99 -1.44
CA GLN A 411 -6.83 21.17 -0.50
C GLN A 411 -5.89 20.42 0.48
N GLY A 412 -4.58 20.41 0.19
CA GLY A 412 -3.58 19.69 0.97
C GLY A 412 -3.36 18.24 0.57
N ASN A 413 -3.88 17.82 -0.59
CA ASN A 413 -3.52 16.55 -1.17
C ASN A 413 -2.09 16.62 -1.71
N ARG A 414 -1.31 15.57 -1.47
CA ARG A 414 0.07 15.49 -1.94
C ARG A 414 0.13 15.03 -3.40
N LEU A 415 0.86 15.78 -4.21
CA LEU A 415 1.04 15.54 -5.64
C LEU A 415 2.40 14.92 -5.99
N GLY A 416 3.35 15.00 -5.06
CA GLY A 416 4.66 14.36 -5.18
C GLY A 416 5.61 14.79 -4.08
N GLU A 417 6.64 14.00 -3.84
CA GLU A 417 7.73 14.29 -2.95
C GLU A 417 9.04 13.68 -3.48
N ASN A 418 10.18 14.27 -3.14
CA ASN A 418 11.50 13.77 -3.54
C ASN A 418 12.61 14.39 -2.67
N ASP A 419 13.63 13.61 -2.33
CA ASP A 419 14.89 14.03 -1.69
C ASP A 419 16.03 14.23 -2.70
N ASP A 420 16.07 13.39 -3.73
CA ASP A 420 17.25 13.24 -4.58
C ASP A 420 16.97 13.65 -6.04
N ARG A 421 17.72 14.61 -6.60
CA ARG A 421 17.69 14.94 -8.03
C ARG A 421 18.20 13.78 -8.88
N ALA A 422 19.17 13.05 -8.33
CA ALA A 422 19.75 11.84 -8.88
C ALA A 422 20.20 10.96 -7.71
N PRO A 423 20.30 9.63 -7.88
CA PRO A 423 20.66 8.73 -6.79
C PRO A 423 21.95 9.17 -6.06
N GLY A 424 21.82 9.50 -4.77
CA GLY A 424 22.93 9.95 -3.93
C GLY A 424 23.29 11.44 -4.06
N ASP A 425 22.48 12.25 -4.73
CA ASP A 425 22.55 13.72 -4.72
C ASP A 425 21.69 14.25 -3.58
N THR A 426 22.26 15.09 -2.71
CA THR A 426 21.56 15.67 -1.55
C THR A 426 20.59 16.80 -1.89
N ASN A 427 20.38 17.08 -3.18
CA ASN A 427 19.51 18.15 -3.68
C ASN A 427 18.29 17.58 -4.36
N ALA A 428 17.10 17.99 -3.97
CA ALA A 428 15.84 17.46 -4.46
C ALA A 428 15.41 18.10 -5.78
N GLU A 429 14.75 17.31 -6.62
CA GLU A 429 14.09 17.79 -7.82
C GLU A 429 12.79 17.07 -8.09
N LEU A 430 11.71 17.81 -8.28
CA LEU A 430 10.40 17.26 -8.59
C LEU A 430 9.89 17.83 -9.92
N VAL A 431 9.46 16.97 -10.83
CA VAL A 431 8.83 17.38 -12.10
C VAL A 431 7.39 16.86 -12.11
N VAL A 432 6.41 17.77 -12.00
CA VAL A 432 5.00 17.40 -11.85
C VAL A 432 4.15 18.09 -12.90
N THR A 433 3.21 17.35 -13.50
CA THR A 433 2.14 17.94 -14.31
C THR A 433 0.94 18.24 -13.41
N LEU A 434 0.58 19.51 -13.32
CA LEU A 434 -0.42 20.00 -12.39
C LEU A 434 -1.83 19.57 -12.82
N PRO A 435 -2.64 18.95 -11.94
CA PRO A 435 -3.91 18.37 -12.33
C PRO A 435 -5.00 19.43 -12.56
N ARG A 436 -4.91 20.58 -11.89
CA ARG A 436 -5.98 21.60 -11.89
C ARG A 436 -5.41 23.03 -11.97
N ASN A 437 -6.25 24.00 -12.30
CA ASN A 437 -5.89 25.40 -12.11
C ASN A 437 -5.98 25.72 -10.61
N GLY A 438 -4.98 26.39 -10.04
CA GLY A 438 -5.06 26.77 -8.63
C GLY A 438 -3.73 27.13 -7.99
N SER A 439 -3.79 27.34 -6.67
CA SER A 439 -2.62 27.55 -5.83
C SER A 439 -2.03 26.21 -5.43
N TYR A 440 -0.71 26.11 -5.50
CA TYR A 440 0.04 24.94 -5.04
C TYR A 440 0.96 25.34 -3.89
N ARG A 441 1.26 24.40 -3.02
CA ARG A 441 2.12 24.60 -1.85
C ARG A 441 3.34 23.71 -1.96
N VAL A 442 4.52 24.30 -1.79
CA VAL A 442 5.80 23.60 -1.76
C VAL A 442 6.29 23.63 -0.33
N ILE A 443 6.45 22.45 0.26
CA ILE A 443 7.12 22.27 1.54
C ILE A 443 8.59 22.02 1.25
N VAL A 444 9.43 22.86 1.84
CA VAL A 444 10.88 22.73 1.86
C VAL A 444 11.28 22.23 3.24
N ASN A 445 11.89 21.05 3.31
CA ASN A 445 12.44 20.51 4.55
C ASN A 445 13.77 19.80 4.30
N ALA A 446 14.34 19.23 5.36
CA ALA A 446 15.46 18.31 5.27
C ALA A 446 14.95 16.86 5.34
N PHE A 447 15.66 15.95 4.67
CA PHE A 447 15.40 14.51 4.72
C PHE A 447 15.59 13.95 6.14
N ASP A 448 16.57 14.49 6.88
CA ASP A 448 16.79 14.17 8.28
C ASP A 448 16.31 15.27 9.25
N ARG A 449 16.09 14.88 10.52
CA ARG A 449 15.57 15.78 11.57
C ARG A 449 16.54 16.86 12.03
N THR A 450 17.80 16.77 11.62
CA THR A 450 18.88 17.68 12.05
C THR A 450 19.24 18.70 10.98
N GLY A 451 18.81 18.48 9.74
CA GLY A 451 19.12 19.33 8.59
C GLY A 451 18.62 20.76 8.77
N GLN A 452 19.57 21.69 8.73
CA GLN A 452 19.38 23.11 8.95
C GLN A 452 20.37 23.87 8.07
N GLY A 453 20.02 25.09 7.70
CA GLY A 453 20.91 25.97 6.94
C GLY A 453 20.28 26.54 5.68
N PRO A 454 21.06 27.28 4.88
CA PRO A 454 20.56 27.98 3.71
C PRO A 454 20.11 27.02 2.62
N PHE A 455 19.09 27.46 1.86
CA PHE A 455 18.63 26.75 0.67
C PHE A 455 18.20 27.71 -0.43
N LEU A 456 18.13 27.19 -1.66
CA LEU A 456 17.54 27.84 -2.82
C LEU A 456 16.43 26.97 -3.41
N LEU A 457 15.19 27.46 -3.32
CA LEU A 457 14.01 26.91 -3.99
C LEU A 457 13.80 27.60 -5.33
N THR A 458 13.59 26.82 -6.39
CA THR A 458 13.22 27.32 -7.72
C THR A 458 12.04 26.51 -8.26
N VAL A 459 11.05 27.17 -8.85
CA VAL A 459 9.92 26.58 -9.57
C VAL A 459 9.89 27.21 -10.95
N ASP A 460 10.01 26.39 -11.99
CA ASP A 460 10.08 26.80 -13.39
C ASP A 460 8.98 26.17 -14.26
#